data_AF-A0A937A4H4-F1
#
_entry.id   AF-A0A937A4H4-F1
#
_cell.length_a   1.000
_cell.length_b   1.000
_cell.length_c   1.000
_cell.angle_alpha   90.00
_cell.angle_beta   90.00
_cell.angle_gamma   90.00
#
_symmetry.space_group_name_H-M   'P 1'
#
loop_
_entity.id
_entity.type
_entity.pdbx_description
1 polymer ?
#
loop_
_entity_poly.entity_id
_entity_poly.type
_entity_poly.pdbx_seq_one_letter_code
_entity_poly.pdbx_strand_id
1 'polypeptide(L)'
;MNQSFEILKTGDPDVRKLLGEKISSEICEFNSANIYELKNERYLVVPKQLSKYVILYHSKDELEKHIKEECFPIEDYETDSLVEPEKENIKEIKDSIGIYIQYLEKKLDILNNFSSQISNISKIESLQRAIDGYDKDKLTKYDILCIGLYTNEIFRIDTNSSWNIELVFTLNTYWYPTIINQKDKYDVASKVYSSFFEGEYLDLVFFFKLEKAKYLGYEPFSKEHTRYMQSNIPK
;
A
#
# COMPACT_ATOMS: atom_id res chain seq x y z
N MET A 1 -26.85 -3.34 -12.93
CA MET A 1 -27.21 -1.93 -12.72
C MET A 1 -26.47 -1.12 -13.78
N ASN A 2 -27.09 -0.11 -14.40
CA ASN A 2 -26.33 0.80 -15.27
C ASN A 2 -25.58 1.78 -14.37
N GLN A 3 -24.26 1.62 -14.26
CA GLN A 3 -23.41 2.61 -13.59
C GLN A 3 -23.54 3.93 -14.35
N SER A 4 -23.71 5.03 -13.60
CA SER A 4 -23.97 6.35 -14.16
C SER A 4 -22.69 7.13 -14.53
N PHE A 5 -21.55 6.51 -14.28
CA PHE A 5 -20.20 7.01 -14.54
C PHE A 5 -19.44 5.96 -15.36
N GLU A 6 -18.40 6.43 -16.04
CA GLU A 6 -17.47 5.59 -16.81
C GLU A 6 -16.16 5.43 -16.04
N ILE A 7 -15.57 4.23 -16.10
CA ILE A 7 -14.27 3.94 -15.50
C ILE A 7 -13.24 3.88 -16.64
N LEU A 8 -12.27 4.79 -16.60
CA LEU A 8 -11.19 4.87 -17.59
C LEU A 8 -9.87 4.41 -16.97
N LYS A 9 -8.99 3.79 -17.75
CA LYS A 9 -7.64 3.43 -17.26
C LYS A 9 -6.77 4.68 -17.18
N THR A 10 -5.96 4.84 -16.14
CA THR A 10 -5.09 6.03 -15.96
C THR A 10 -4.06 6.20 -17.08
N GLY A 11 -3.69 5.11 -17.76
CA GLY A 11 -2.80 5.13 -18.93
C GLY A 11 -3.52 5.37 -20.27
N ASP A 12 -4.84 5.53 -20.27
CA ASP A 12 -5.62 5.72 -21.50
C ASP A 12 -5.30 7.09 -22.14
N PRO A 13 -4.95 7.15 -23.44
CA PRO A 13 -4.76 8.41 -24.16
C PRO A 13 -5.94 9.38 -24.01
N ASP A 14 -7.16 8.87 -23.85
CA ASP A 14 -8.36 9.68 -23.67
C ASP A 14 -8.34 10.44 -22.34
N VAL A 15 -7.74 9.89 -21.28
CA VAL A 15 -7.59 10.61 -20.00
C VAL A 15 -6.71 11.85 -20.16
N ARG A 16 -5.60 11.73 -20.91
CA ARG A 16 -4.72 12.89 -21.19
C ARG A 16 -5.43 13.96 -22.01
N LYS A 17 -6.25 13.53 -22.98
CA LYS A 17 -7.05 14.45 -23.79
C LYS A 17 -8.08 15.18 -22.94
N LEU A 18 -8.83 14.46 -22.09
CA LEU A 18 -9.81 15.03 -21.17
C LEU A 18 -9.17 16.02 -20.19
N LEU A 19 -7.99 15.70 -19.64
CA LEU A 19 -7.23 16.63 -18.79
C LEU A 19 -6.80 17.92 -19.52
N GLY A 20 -6.60 17.86 -20.84
CA GLY A 20 -6.35 19.04 -21.68
C GLY A 20 -7.61 19.88 -21.95
N GLU A 21 -8.80 19.33 -21.72
CA GLU A 21 -10.09 20.00 -21.90
C GLU A 21 -10.62 20.64 -20.61
N LYS A 22 -9.92 20.48 -19.47
CA LYS A 22 -10.39 20.96 -18.16
C LYS A 22 -10.64 22.47 -18.14
N ILE A 23 -11.71 22.86 -17.46
CA ILE A 23 -12.08 24.24 -17.17
C ILE A 23 -11.54 24.63 -15.80
N SER A 24 -11.77 23.77 -14.81
CA SER A 24 -11.42 24.01 -13.42
C SER A 24 -10.93 22.72 -12.77
N SER A 25 -10.36 22.84 -11.57
CA SER A 25 -9.98 21.70 -10.76
C SER A 25 -10.17 22.00 -9.29
N GLU A 26 -10.65 21.02 -8.55
CA GLU A 26 -10.73 21.04 -7.09
C GLU A 26 -10.14 19.75 -6.50
N ILE A 27 -9.83 19.79 -5.21
CA ILE A 27 -9.38 18.61 -4.48
C ILE A 27 -10.56 18.13 -3.63
N CYS A 28 -10.96 16.89 -3.86
CA CYS A 28 -11.87 16.16 -3.00
C CYS A 28 -11.08 15.70 -1.76
N GLU A 29 -11.31 16.36 -0.62
CA GLU A 29 -10.49 16.18 0.58
C GLU A 29 -10.59 14.76 1.15
N PHE A 30 -11.81 14.18 1.17
CA PHE A 30 -12.02 12.89 1.82
C PHE A 30 -11.40 11.71 1.08
N ASN A 31 -11.14 11.77 -0.22
CA ASN A 31 -10.47 10.67 -0.97
C ASN A 31 -9.16 11.11 -1.62
N SER A 32 -8.68 12.32 -1.29
CA SER A 32 -7.51 12.94 -1.90
C SER A 32 -7.50 12.84 -3.43
N ALA A 33 -8.65 12.96 -4.10
CA ALA A 33 -8.72 12.98 -5.56
C ALA A 33 -8.81 14.41 -6.09
N ASN A 34 -8.22 14.64 -7.27
CA ASN A 34 -8.47 15.84 -8.04
C ASN A 34 -9.74 15.62 -8.88
N ILE A 35 -10.68 16.53 -8.77
CA ILE A 35 -11.87 16.58 -9.61
C ILE A 35 -11.60 17.65 -10.68
N TYR A 36 -11.71 17.28 -11.95
CA TYR A 36 -11.58 18.19 -13.07
C TYR A 36 -12.93 18.39 -13.75
N GLU A 37 -13.41 19.63 -13.77
CA GLU A 37 -14.57 20.01 -14.55
C GLU A 37 -14.18 20.12 -16.03
N LEU A 38 -14.98 19.51 -16.91
CA LEU A 38 -14.76 19.48 -18.35
C LEU A 38 -15.81 20.32 -19.09
N LYS A 39 -15.51 20.71 -20.34
CA LYS A 39 -16.35 21.61 -21.17
C LYS A 39 -17.81 21.18 -21.41
N ASN A 40 -18.14 19.91 -21.20
CA ASN A 40 -19.46 19.35 -21.48
C ASN A 40 -20.19 18.93 -20.19
N GLU A 41 -20.00 19.68 -19.09
CA GLU A 41 -20.62 19.37 -17.78
C GLU A 41 -20.29 17.96 -17.27
N ARG A 42 -19.12 17.46 -17.68
CA ARG A 42 -18.57 16.18 -17.22
C ARG A 42 -17.50 16.44 -16.20
N TYR A 43 -17.29 15.48 -15.31
CA TYR A 43 -16.31 15.60 -14.23
C TYR A 43 -15.39 14.40 -14.23
N LEU A 44 -14.09 14.65 -14.32
CA LEU A 44 -13.08 13.62 -14.27
C LEU A 44 -12.45 13.59 -12.89
N VAL A 45 -12.61 12.49 -12.17
CA VAL A 45 -12.03 12.29 -10.85
C VAL A 45 -10.77 11.45 -10.99
N VAL A 46 -9.63 12.06 -10.70
CA VAL A 46 -8.30 11.47 -10.80
C VAL A 46 -7.68 11.43 -9.41
N PRO A 47 -7.25 10.26 -8.92
CA PRO A 47 -6.63 10.17 -7.61
C PRO A 47 -5.27 10.88 -7.59
N LYS A 48 -4.90 11.46 -6.44
CA LYS A 48 -3.63 12.20 -6.28
C LYS A 48 -2.40 11.31 -6.43
N GLN A 49 -2.49 10.06 -6.02
CA GLN A 49 -1.55 9.01 -6.44
C GLN A 49 -2.10 8.36 -7.70
N LEU A 50 -1.23 8.10 -8.68
CA LEU A 50 -1.60 7.41 -9.91
C LEU A 50 -2.19 6.03 -9.57
N SER A 51 -3.51 5.93 -9.56
CA SER A 51 -4.19 4.64 -9.47
C SER A 51 -4.25 4.01 -10.87
N LYS A 52 -4.82 2.81 -10.97
CA LYS A 52 -5.07 2.16 -12.26
C LYS A 52 -6.20 2.80 -13.07
N TYR A 53 -7.09 3.55 -12.43
CA TYR A 53 -8.30 4.07 -13.07
C TYR A 53 -8.69 5.49 -12.60
N VAL A 54 -9.41 6.19 -13.46
CA VAL A 54 -10.05 7.47 -13.19
C VAL A 54 -11.54 7.32 -13.46
N ILE A 55 -12.38 8.11 -12.79
CA ILE A 55 -13.84 8.03 -12.96
C ILE A 55 -14.32 9.25 -13.72
N LEU A 56 -15.08 9.04 -14.79
CA LEU A 56 -15.72 10.08 -15.56
C LEU A 56 -17.22 10.11 -15.24
N TYR A 57 -17.66 11.19 -14.62
CA TYR A 57 -19.07 11.48 -14.37
C TYR A 57 -19.67 12.30 -15.50
N HIS A 58 -20.90 11.95 -15.89
CA HIS A 58 -21.66 12.67 -16.91
C HIS A 58 -22.67 13.68 -16.32
N SER A 59 -22.71 13.81 -15.00
CA SER A 59 -23.59 14.72 -14.28
C SER A 59 -22.94 15.21 -12.99
N LYS A 60 -23.15 16.48 -12.67
CA LYS A 60 -22.71 17.09 -11.41
C LYS A 60 -23.43 16.48 -10.21
N ASP A 61 -24.73 16.25 -10.34
CA ASP A 61 -25.58 15.73 -9.26
C ASP A 61 -25.09 14.36 -8.77
N GLU A 62 -24.58 13.53 -9.68
CA GLU A 62 -24.07 12.21 -9.37
C GLU A 62 -22.70 12.25 -8.68
N LEU A 63 -21.82 13.13 -9.16
CA LEU A 63 -20.56 13.41 -8.48
C LEU A 63 -20.82 13.91 -7.05
N GLU A 64 -21.69 14.90 -6.88
CA GLU A 64 -22.03 15.47 -5.58
C GLU A 64 -22.68 14.44 -4.64
N LYS A 65 -23.52 13.55 -5.17
CA LYS A 65 -24.10 12.44 -4.40
C LYS A 65 -23.00 11.55 -3.82
N HIS A 66 -22.04 11.10 -4.63
CA HIS A 66 -20.96 10.22 -4.16
C HIS A 66 -19.95 10.94 -3.25
N ILE A 67 -19.72 12.23 -3.47
CA ILE A 67 -18.94 13.05 -2.54
C ILE A 67 -19.62 13.10 -1.17
N LYS A 68 -20.93 13.34 -1.15
CA LYS A 68 -21.72 13.41 0.09
C LYS A 68 -21.79 12.06 0.83
N GLU A 69 -21.80 10.95 0.09
CA GLU A 69 -21.78 9.59 0.64
C GLU A 69 -20.36 9.16 1.08
N GLU A 70 -19.34 10.00 0.86
CA GLU A 70 -17.92 9.69 1.10
C GLU A 70 -17.47 8.37 0.46
N CYS A 71 -18.11 8.00 -0.65
CA CYS A 71 -17.95 6.70 -1.29
C CYS A 71 -18.03 6.87 -2.81
N PHE A 72 -16.97 6.45 -3.51
CA PHE A 72 -16.97 6.31 -4.96
C PHE A 72 -17.30 4.84 -5.28
N PRO A 73 -18.43 4.54 -5.93
CA PRO A 73 -18.84 3.16 -6.21
C PRO A 73 -17.95 2.57 -7.30
N ILE A 74 -17.12 1.60 -6.94
CA ILE A 74 -16.40 0.80 -7.92
C ILE A 74 -16.71 -0.67 -7.62
N GLU A 75 -17.97 -1.04 -7.86
CA GLU A 75 -18.54 -2.34 -7.49
C GLU A 75 -17.84 -3.53 -8.18
N ASP A 76 -17.22 -3.33 -9.36
CA ASP A 76 -16.69 -4.44 -10.19
C ASP A 76 -15.15 -4.47 -10.34
N TYR A 77 -14.40 -3.56 -9.71
CA TYR A 77 -12.92 -3.57 -9.74
C TYR A 77 -12.28 -4.01 -8.42
N GLU A 78 -13.06 -4.65 -7.52
CA GLU A 78 -12.52 -5.33 -6.34
C GLU A 78 -11.37 -6.30 -6.68
N THR A 79 -11.36 -6.85 -7.90
CA THR A 79 -10.33 -7.77 -8.40
C THR A 79 -8.92 -7.18 -8.47
N ASP A 80 -8.79 -5.85 -8.47
CA ASP A 80 -7.49 -5.19 -8.57
C ASP A 80 -6.91 -4.70 -7.24
N SER A 81 -7.74 -4.62 -6.19
CA SER A 81 -7.33 -4.20 -4.85
C SER A 81 -6.52 -5.29 -4.17
N LEU A 82 -5.35 -4.92 -3.65
CA LEU A 82 -4.50 -5.82 -2.89
C LEU A 82 -5.17 -6.25 -1.58
N VAL A 83 -6.03 -5.39 -1.03
CA VAL A 83 -6.41 -5.37 0.39
C VAL A 83 -7.91 -5.58 0.58
N GLU A 84 -8.76 -5.13 -0.34
CA GLU A 84 -10.22 -5.29 -0.20
C GLU A 84 -10.68 -6.76 -0.15
N PRO A 85 -10.10 -7.71 -0.93
CA PRO A 85 -10.44 -9.13 -0.77
C PRO A 85 -10.16 -9.67 0.65
N GLU A 86 -9.23 -9.04 1.37
CA GLU A 86 -8.77 -9.42 2.70
C GLU A 86 -9.27 -8.46 3.80
N LYS A 87 -10.28 -7.63 3.49
CA LYS A 87 -10.74 -6.53 4.35
C LYS A 87 -11.05 -6.95 5.78
N GLU A 88 -11.74 -8.07 5.96
CA GLU A 88 -12.10 -8.55 7.31
C GLU A 88 -10.86 -9.02 8.08
N ASN A 89 -9.99 -9.81 7.44
CA ASN A 89 -8.71 -10.22 8.03
C ASN A 89 -7.81 -9.01 8.35
N ILE A 90 -7.86 -7.95 7.55
CA ILE A 90 -7.08 -6.73 7.76
C ILE A 90 -7.65 -5.86 8.87
N LYS A 91 -8.97 -5.72 8.98
CA LYS A 91 -9.59 -5.03 10.14
C LYS A 91 -9.21 -5.71 11.45
N GLU A 92 -9.09 -7.04 11.44
CA GLU A 92 -8.69 -7.86 12.57
C GLU A 92 -7.21 -8.28 12.52
N ILE A 93 -6.33 -7.44 11.95
CA ILE A 93 -4.93 -7.84 11.68
C ILE A 93 -4.19 -8.35 12.92
N LYS A 94 -4.52 -7.84 14.11
CA LYS A 94 -3.90 -8.25 15.38
C LYS A 94 -4.07 -9.75 15.64
N ASP A 95 -5.22 -10.29 15.26
CA ASP A 95 -5.57 -11.71 15.45
C ASP A 95 -5.30 -12.52 14.18
N SER A 96 -5.33 -11.88 13.01
CA SER A 96 -5.21 -12.52 11.70
C SER A 96 -3.79 -12.55 11.12
N ILE A 97 -2.81 -11.83 11.69
CA ILE A 97 -1.45 -11.73 11.13
C ILE A 97 -0.78 -13.11 10.94
N GLY A 98 -1.10 -14.06 11.80
CA GLY A 98 -0.59 -15.44 11.72
C GLY A 98 -0.96 -16.15 10.41
N ILE A 99 -2.10 -15.82 9.80
CA ILE A 99 -2.55 -16.39 8.53
C ILE A 99 -1.56 -16.05 7.41
N TYR A 100 -1.20 -14.77 7.29
CA TYR A 100 -0.27 -14.28 6.26
C TYR A 100 1.15 -14.83 6.46
N ILE A 101 1.59 -14.92 7.73
CA ILE A 101 2.90 -15.49 8.08
C ILE A 101 2.98 -16.96 7.68
N GLN A 102 2.01 -17.77 8.11
CA GLN A 102 1.97 -19.20 7.82
C GLN A 102 1.85 -19.48 6.32
N TYR A 103 1.05 -18.67 5.61
CA TYR A 103 0.93 -18.76 4.16
C TYR A 103 2.28 -18.59 3.47
N LEU A 104 3.04 -17.53 3.81
CA LEU A 104 4.33 -17.28 3.19
C LEU A 104 5.39 -18.31 3.56
N GLU A 105 5.48 -18.68 4.83
CA GLU A 105 6.48 -19.66 5.25
C GLU A 105 6.28 -20.99 4.53
N LYS A 106 5.03 -21.40 4.35
CA LYS A 106 4.70 -22.61 3.58
C LYS A 106 5.01 -22.43 2.10
N LYS A 107 4.67 -21.29 1.51
CA LYS A 107 4.87 -21.03 0.07
C LYS A 107 6.34 -20.96 -0.33
N LEU A 108 7.17 -20.36 0.53
CA LEU A 108 8.61 -20.15 0.30
C LEU A 108 9.48 -21.25 0.94
N ASP A 109 8.88 -22.28 1.53
CA ASP A 109 9.57 -23.40 2.20
C ASP A 109 10.55 -22.95 3.31
N ILE A 110 10.13 -21.99 4.12
CA ILE A 110 10.89 -21.42 5.26
C ILE A 110 10.16 -21.63 6.61
N LEU A 111 9.55 -22.80 6.79
CA LEU A 111 8.72 -23.12 7.96
C LEU A 111 9.41 -22.78 9.29
N ASN A 112 8.67 -22.09 10.18
CA ASN A 112 9.11 -21.67 11.52
C ASN A 112 10.25 -20.63 11.55
N ASN A 113 10.56 -19.98 10.43
CA ASN A 113 11.53 -18.89 10.41
C ASN A 113 11.11 -17.74 11.34
N PHE A 114 9.82 -17.38 11.34
CA PHE A 114 9.25 -16.32 12.15
C PHE A 114 9.34 -16.61 13.65
N SER A 115 9.07 -17.85 14.06
CA SER A 115 9.11 -18.30 15.47
C SER A 115 10.51 -18.67 15.97
N SER A 116 11.52 -18.71 15.08
CA SER A 116 12.90 -19.04 15.44
C SER A 116 13.54 -18.02 16.40
N GLN A 117 14.57 -18.46 17.13
CA GLN A 117 15.31 -17.65 18.10
C GLN A 117 16.40 -16.75 17.47
N ILE A 118 16.44 -16.62 16.15
CA ILE A 118 17.39 -15.71 15.48
C ILE A 118 16.93 -14.26 15.61
N SER A 119 17.83 -13.31 15.34
CA SER A 119 17.51 -11.89 15.37
C SER A 119 16.42 -11.51 14.35
N ASN A 120 15.66 -10.46 14.63
CA ASN A 120 14.61 -9.97 13.73
C ASN A 120 15.16 -9.60 12.35
N ILE A 121 16.34 -8.97 12.28
CA ILE A 121 16.98 -8.66 11.00
C ILE A 121 17.37 -9.93 10.24
N SER A 122 17.88 -10.96 10.93
CA SER A 122 18.18 -12.26 10.31
C SER A 122 16.92 -12.97 9.79
N LYS A 123 15.75 -12.78 10.43
CA LYS A 123 14.47 -13.29 9.89
C LYS A 123 14.11 -12.61 8.57
N ILE A 124 14.33 -11.29 8.47
CA ILE A 124 14.14 -10.52 7.22
C ILE A 124 15.14 -10.97 6.14
N GLU A 125 16.42 -11.15 6.48
CA GLU A 125 17.44 -11.63 5.54
C GLU A 125 17.14 -13.05 5.04
N SER A 126 16.62 -13.94 5.90
CA SER A 126 16.18 -15.27 5.49
C SER A 126 14.97 -15.21 4.57
N LEU A 127 13.98 -14.35 4.86
CA LEU A 127 12.83 -14.12 3.97
C LEU A 127 13.29 -13.55 2.61
N GLN A 128 14.17 -12.55 2.61
CA GLN A 128 14.72 -11.96 1.39
C GLN A 128 15.42 -13.02 0.53
N ARG A 129 16.29 -13.86 1.13
CA ARG A 129 16.96 -14.95 0.42
C ARG A 129 15.98 -15.97 -0.16
N ALA A 130 14.91 -16.28 0.56
CA ALA A 130 13.87 -17.19 0.06
C ALA A 130 13.12 -16.60 -1.14
N ILE A 131 12.83 -15.29 -1.11
CA ILE A 131 12.21 -14.58 -2.24
C ILE A 131 13.17 -14.47 -3.43
N ASP A 132 14.45 -14.18 -3.21
CA ASP A 132 15.44 -14.10 -4.28
C ASP A 132 15.73 -15.48 -4.92
N GLY A 133 15.61 -16.56 -4.15
CA GLY A 133 15.62 -17.93 -4.64
C GLY A 133 14.31 -18.38 -5.27
N TYR A 134 13.23 -17.61 -5.10
CA TYR A 134 11.93 -17.84 -5.73
C TYR A 134 11.88 -17.16 -7.10
N ASP A 135 11.07 -17.73 -7.99
CA ASP A 135 10.82 -17.11 -9.30
C ASP A 135 9.92 -15.87 -9.09
N LYS A 136 10.52 -14.67 -9.14
CA LYS A 136 9.83 -13.40 -8.85
C LYS A 136 8.61 -13.18 -9.75
N ASP A 137 8.64 -13.68 -10.98
CA ASP A 137 7.53 -13.59 -11.93
C ASP A 137 6.31 -14.44 -11.50
N LYS A 138 6.51 -15.38 -10.55
CA LYS A 138 5.43 -16.17 -9.96
C LYS A 138 4.81 -15.54 -8.71
N LEU A 139 5.32 -14.41 -8.24
CA LEU A 139 4.73 -13.71 -7.09
C LEU A 139 3.43 -13.03 -7.52
N THR A 140 2.35 -13.45 -6.89
CA THR A 140 1.03 -12.85 -7.02
C THR A 140 0.91 -11.61 -6.14
N LYS A 141 -0.11 -10.79 -6.39
CA LYS A 141 -0.43 -9.67 -5.50
C LYS A 141 -0.59 -10.12 -4.05
N TYR A 142 -1.31 -11.21 -3.79
CA TYR A 142 -1.49 -11.72 -2.44
C TYR A 142 -0.15 -12.09 -1.77
N ASP A 143 0.82 -12.61 -2.52
CA ASP A 143 2.17 -12.88 -1.99
C ASP A 143 2.84 -11.60 -1.53
N ILE A 144 2.75 -10.56 -2.36
CA ILE A 144 3.30 -9.24 -2.04
C ILE A 144 2.65 -8.68 -0.79
N LEU A 145 1.30 -8.74 -0.67
CA LEU A 145 0.57 -8.37 0.57
C LEU A 145 1.16 -9.08 1.78
N CYS A 146 1.25 -10.41 1.72
CA CYS A 146 1.76 -11.19 2.83
C CYS A 146 3.20 -10.80 3.17
N ILE A 147 4.05 -10.50 2.17
CA ILE A 147 5.46 -10.14 2.39
C ILE A 147 5.56 -8.81 3.14
N GLY A 148 4.73 -7.84 2.74
CA GLY A 148 4.62 -6.57 3.43
C GLY A 148 4.17 -6.74 4.88
N LEU A 149 3.10 -7.51 5.11
CA LEU A 149 2.55 -7.76 6.45
C LEU A 149 3.51 -8.53 7.36
N TYR A 150 4.17 -9.57 6.83
CA TYR A 150 5.21 -10.32 7.55
C TYR A 150 6.34 -9.38 8.00
N THR A 151 6.79 -8.49 7.11
CA THR A 151 7.86 -7.53 7.41
C THR A 151 7.41 -6.48 8.43
N ASN A 152 6.19 -5.95 8.30
CA ASN A 152 5.60 -5.04 9.30
C ASN A 152 5.46 -5.70 10.67
N GLU A 153 5.08 -6.98 10.73
CA GLU A 153 4.95 -7.69 12.01
C GLU A 153 6.30 -7.87 12.69
N ILE A 154 7.36 -8.24 11.95
CA ILE A 154 8.71 -8.28 12.53
C ILE A 154 9.10 -6.89 13.04
N PHE A 155 8.83 -5.84 12.28
CA PHE A 155 9.12 -4.47 12.69
C PHE A 155 8.36 -4.07 13.96
N ARG A 156 7.09 -4.44 14.05
CA ARG A 156 6.24 -4.19 15.22
C ARG A 156 6.81 -4.83 16.48
N ILE A 157 7.20 -6.11 16.39
CA ILE A 157 7.84 -6.84 17.50
C ILE A 157 9.16 -6.19 17.88
N ASP A 158 10.01 -5.88 16.89
CA ASP A 158 11.33 -5.30 17.08
C ASP A 158 11.32 -3.89 17.71
N THR A 159 10.21 -3.17 17.56
CA THR A 159 10.04 -1.80 18.06
C THR A 159 9.07 -1.70 19.23
N ASN A 160 8.49 -2.82 19.68
CA ASN A 160 7.41 -2.86 20.65
C ASN A 160 6.27 -1.87 20.32
N SER A 161 5.93 -1.79 19.03
CA SER A 161 4.92 -0.89 18.49
C SER A 161 3.55 -1.58 18.39
N SER A 162 2.52 -0.82 18.02
CA SER A 162 1.15 -1.32 17.90
C SER A 162 0.67 -1.32 16.46
N TRP A 163 -0.16 -2.31 16.11
CA TRP A 163 -0.96 -2.25 14.89
C TRP A 163 -1.99 -1.12 14.99
N ASN A 164 -2.11 -0.39 13.90
CA ASN A 164 -3.16 0.59 13.64
C ASN A 164 -3.81 0.29 12.30
N ILE A 165 -5.12 0.46 12.21
CA ILE A 165 -5.89 0.27 10.99
C ILE A 165 -6.30 1.65 10.49
N GLU A 166 -5.75 2.04 9.35
CA GLU A 166 -6.02 3.35 8.76
C GLU A 166 -6.99 3.21 7.60
N LEU A 167 -7.91 4.17 7.52
CA LEU A 167 -8.75 4.31 6.35
C LEU A 167 -7.93 5.02 5.27
N VAL A 168 -7.61 4.30 4.20
CA VAL A 168 -6.91 4.84 3.04
C VAL A 168 -7.93 5.38 2.06
N PHE A 169 -7.94 6.69 2.02
CA PHE A 169 -8.82 7.54 1.25
C PHE A 169 -8.34 7.62 -0.20
N THR A 170 -8.81 6.68 -1.04
CA THR A 170 -8.62 6.70 -2.50
C THR A 170 -9.97 6.57 -3.20
N LEU A 171 -10.00 6.50 -4.54
CA LEU A 171 -11.25 6.24 -5.29
C LEU A 171 -11.90 4.89 -4.93
N ASN A 172 -11.18 3.98 -4.30
CA ASN A 172 -11.75 2.82 -3.62
C ASN A 172 -11.24 2.83 -2.17
N THR A 173 -12.03 3.36 -1.24
CA THR A 173 -11.62 3.48 0.16
C THR A 173 -11.40 2.10 0.77
N TYR A 174 -10.19 1.84 1.28
CA TYR A 174 -9.85 0.57 1.89
C TYR A 174 -9.18 0.74 3.25
N TRP A 175 -9.23 -0.30 4.07
CA TRP A 175 -8.54 -0.33 5.37
C TRP A 175 -7.12 -0.84 5.19
N TYR A 176 -6.12 -0.14 5.71
CA TYR A 176 -4.72 -0.53 5.58
C TYR A 176 -4.03 -0.66 6.94
N PRO A 177 -3.31 -1.77 7.18
CA PRO A 177 -2.64 -1.98 8.45
C PRO A 177 -1.27 -1.29 8.47
N THR A 178 -1.06 -0.45 9.48
CA THR A 178 0.17 0.32 9.70
C THR A 178 0.69 0.08 11.10
N ILE A 179 1.96 0.44 11.34
CA ILE A 179 2.57 0.32 12.66
C ILE A 179 2.73 1.71 13.26
N ILE A 180 2.30 1.90 14.50
CA ILE A 180 2.42 3.19 15.20
C ILE A 180 3.12 3.02 16.54
N ASN A 181 3.80 4.08 16.98
CA ASN A 181 4.16 4.29 18.37
C ASN A 181 3.53 5.59 18.89
N GLN A 182 3.97 6.08 20.04
CA GLN A 182 3.43 7.31 20.65
C GLN A 182 3.66 8.59 19.82
N LYS A 183 4.62 8.59 18.90
CA LYS A 183 5.11 9.80 18.20
C LYS A 183 4.95 9.72 16.69
N ASP A 184 5.09 8.53 16.12
CA ASP A 184 5.32 8.31 14.71
C ASP A 184 4.55 7.12 14.17
N LYS A 185 4.35 7.16 12.85
CA LYS A 185 3.82 6.10 12.02
C LYS A 185 4.95 5.46 11.19
N TYR A 186 4.88 4.15 11.05
CA TYR A 186 5.82 3.33 10.29
C TYR A 186 5.06 2.38 9.38
N ASP A 187 5.60 2.17 8.19
CA ASP A 187 4.97 1.36 7.16
C ASP A 187 6.01 0.78 6.20
N VAL A 188 6.50 -0.41 6.54
CA VAL A 188 7.42 -1.14 5.68
C VAL A 188 6.65 -1.76 4.51
N ALA A 189 5.44 -2.27 4.76
CA ALA A 189 4.58 -2.90 3.75
C ALA A 189 4.31 -1.99 2.55
N SER A 190 4.01 -0.71 2.76
CA SER A 190 3.78 0.21 1.63
C SER A 190 5.02 0.38 0.74
N LYS A 191 6.23 0.34 1.31
CA LYS A 191 7.48 0.40 0.53
C LYS A 191 7.74 -0.88 -0.25
N VAL A 192 7.40 -2.04 0.33
CA VAL A 192 7.40 -3.33 -0.36
C VAL A 192 6.47 -3.26 -1.58
N TYR A 193 5.28 -2.67 -1.42
CA TYR A 193 4.30 -2.60 -2.51
C TYR A 193 4.73 -1.65 -3.61
N SER A 194 5.13 -0.43 -3.27
CA SER A 194 5.57 0.54 -4.28
C SER A 194 6.80 0.06 -5.03
N SER A 195 7.80 -0.51 -4.34
CA SER A 195 8.99 -1.03 -5.01
C SER A 195 8.71 -2.18 -5.97
N PHE A 196 7.80 -3.11 -5.61
CA PHE A 196 7.47 -4.23 -6.48
C PHE A 196 6.65 -3.78 -7.70
N PHE A 197 5.60 -2.98 -7.50
CA PHE A 197 4.68 -2.61 -8.59
C PHE A 197 5.14 -1.41 -9.42
N GLU A 198 5.95 -0.51 -8.86
CA GLU A 198 6.42 0.71 -9.55
C GLU A 198 7.90 0.60 -9.94
N GLY A 199 8.71 -0.08 -9.13
CA GLY A 199 10.16 -0.16 -9.31
C GLY A 199 10.66 -1.49 -9.89
N GLU A 200 9.81 -2.52 -9.96
CA GLU A 200 10.18 -3.89 -10.36
C GLU A 200 11.35 -4.48 -9.53
N TYR A 201 11.48 -4.08 -8.26
CA TYR A 201 12.49 -4.63 -7.35
C TYR A 201 11.96 -4.83 -5.93
N LEU A 202 12.67 -5.65 -5.15
CA LEU A 202 12.32 -5.89 -3.75
C LEU A 202 13.57 -6.02 -2.88
N ASP A 203 13.71 -5.13 -1.90
CA ASP A 203 14.77 -5.12 -0.90
C ASP A 203 14.20 -4.91 0.50
N LEU A 204 13.77 -6.02 1.12
CA LEU A 204 13.14 -6.04 2.43
C LEU A 204 14.08 -5.54 3.53
N VAL A 205 15.37 -5.88 3.42
CA VAL A 205 16.39 -5.49 4.40
C VAL A 205 16.54 -3.97 4.39
N PHE A 206 16.64 -3.36 3.21
CA PHE A 206 16.71 -1.91 3.07
C PHE A 206 15.45 -1.23 3.62
N PHE A 207 14.25 -1.67 3.24
CA PHE A 207 13.01 -1.04 3.70
C PHE A 207 12.82 -1.15 5.22
N PHE A 208 13.14 -2.32 5.79
CA PHE A 208 13.12 -2.53 7.23
C PHE A 208 14.10 -1.59 7.95
N LYS A 209 15.35 -1.51 7.47
CA LYS A 209 16.36 -0.60 8.05
C LYS A 209 15.94 0.87 7.92
N LEU A 210 15.35 1.26 6.80
CA LEU A 210 14.93 2.63 6.57
C LEU A 210 13.86 3.08 7.58
N GLU A 211 12.85 2.24 7.83
CA GLU A 211 11.84 2.51 8.87
C GLU A 211 12.43 2.42 10.28
N LYS A 212 13.40 1.52 10.53
CA LYS A 212 14.05 1.41 11.83
C LYS A 212 14.94 2.60 12.14
N ALA A 213 15.64 3.16 11.14
CA ALA A 213 16.42 4.37 11.28
C ALA A 213 15.52 5.57 11.67
N LYS A 214 14.35 5.69 11.02
CA LYS A 214 13.32 6.67 11.40
C LYS A 214 12.87 6.46 12.85
N TYR A 215 12.57 5.22 13.25
CA TYR A 215 12.19 4.90 14.64
C TYR A 215 13.25 5.28 15.66
N LEU A 216 14.52 5.07 15.33
CA LEU A 216 15.66 5.43 16.18
C LEU A 216 15.95 6.93 16.22
N GLY A 217 15.21 7.75 15.46
CA GLY A 217 15.39 9.19 15.39
C GLY A 217 16.61 9.62 14.58
N TYR A 218 17.08 8.79 13.64
CA TYR A 218 18.17 9.18 12.76
C TYR A 218 17.65 10.05 11.62
N GLU A 219 18.13 11.30 11.59
CA GLU A 219 17.84 12.24 10.51
C GLU A 219 18.26 11.66 9.15
N PRO A 220 17.40 11.71 8.11
CA PRO A 220 17.74 11.24 6.77
C PRO A 220 19.05 11.86 6.27
N PHE A 221 19.92 11.03 5.67
CA PHE A 221 21.24 11.43 5.14
C PHE A 221 22.26 11.94 6.17
N SER A 222 21.95 11.87 7.48
CA SER A 222 22.95 12.09 8.54
C SER A 222 24.06 11.02 8.49
N LYS A 223 25.17 11.29 9.18
CA LYS A 223 26.28 10.32 9.30
C LYS A 223 25.82 9.07 10.04
N GLU A 224 25.01 9.25 11.08
CA GLU A 224 24.41 8.20 11.90
C GLU A 224 23.46 7.34 11.06
N HIS A 225 22.58 7.97 10.28
CA HIS A 225 21.68 7.28 9.35
C HIS A 225 22.48 6.47 8.33
N THR A 226 23.45 7.09 7.65
CA THR A 226 24.27 6.42 6.63
C THR A 226 25.03 5.23 7.20
N ARG A 227 25.65 5.42 8.37
CA ARG A 227 26.36 4.36 9.08
C ARG A 227 25.43 3.21 9.45
N TYR A 228 24.23 3.51 9.96
CA TYR A 228 23.23 2.49 10.28
C TYR A 228 22.79 1.72 9.03
N MET A 229 22.50 2.39 7.92
CA MET A 229 22.09 1.73 6.68
C MET A 229 23.18 0.78 6.13
N GLN A 230 24.45 1.21 6.18
CA GLN A 230 25.61 0.44 5.69
C GLN A 230 26.05 -0.69 6.61
N SER A 231 25.54 -0.72 7.83
CA SER A 231 26.01 -1.64 8.83
C SER A 231 25.34 -3.02 8.70
N ASN A 232 26.13 -4.08 8.68
CA ASN A 232 25.66 -5.46 8.83
C ASN A 232 25.44 -5.71 10.34
N ILE A 233 24.45 -5.09 10.97
CA ILE A 233 24.36 -5.16 12.45
C ILE A 233 23.67 -6.45 12.87
N PRO A 234 24.33 -7.19 13.76
CA PRO A 234 23.81 -7.31 15.11
C PRO A 234 24.73 -6.59 16.09
N LYS A 235 24.12 -5.87 17.03
CA LYS A 235 24.71 -5.56 18.34
C LYS A 235 23.73 -6.11 19.36
#